data_AF-A0A5K0WEF6-F1
#
_entry.id   AF-A0A5K0WEF6-F1
#
_cell.length_a   1.000
_cell.length_b   1.000
_cell.length_c   1.000
_cell.angle_alpha   90.00
_cell.angle_beta   90.00
_cell.angle_gamma   90.00
#
_symmetry.space_group_name_H-M   'P 1'
#
loop_
_entity.id
_entity.type
_entity.pdbx_description
1 polymer ?
#
loop_
_entity_poly.entity_id
_entity_poly.type
_entity_poly.pdbx_seq_one_letter_code
_entity_poly.pdbx_strand_id
1 'polypeptide(L)' 'IQDVYQTTYETCGQYWPHIHNYIVIAIVLMQVTMIGLFGLKSKPTATILTIPLLVLTLLFNEYCKICFRPTFYRYSVQ' A
#
# COMPACT_ATOMS: atom_id res chain seq x y z
N ILE A 1 -9.02 14.81 -21.36
CA ILE A 1 -8.65 15.61 -20.16
C ILE A 1 -7.91 16.89 -20.57
N GLN A 2 -7.16 16.89 -21.69
CA GLN A 2 -6.37 18.04 -22.16
C GLN A 2 -7.17 19.32 -22.48
N ASP A 3 -8.38 19.22 -23.03
CA ASP A 3 -9.07 20.40 -23.61
C ASP A 3 -9.83 21.29 -22.62
N VAL A 4 -10.01 20.87 -21.36
CA VAL A 4 -10.85 21.61 -20.39
C VAL A 4 -10.17 21.80 -19.04
N TYR A 5 -9.26 20.89 -18.63
CA TYR A 5 -8.59 20.97 -17.35
C TYR A 5 -7.14 21.40 -17.54
N GLN A 6 -6.85 22.67 -17.24
CA GLN A 6 -5.49 23.18 -17.19
C GLN A 6 -4.83 22.69 -15.88
N THR A 7 -3.80 21.85 -15.99
CA THR A 7 -3.01 21.42 -14.83
C THR A 7 -2.19 22.60 -14.31
N THR A 8 -2.55 23.12 -13.14
CA THR A 8 -1.90 24.30 -12.55
C THR A 8 -0.57 23.94 -11.85
N TYR A 9 -0.41 22.67 -11.46
CA TYR A 9 0.75 22.17 -10.73
C TYR A 9 1.15 20.76 -11.22
N GLU A 10 2.32 20.67 -11.84
CA GLU A 10 2.95 19.40 -12.22
C GLU A 10 3.80 18.88 -11.05
N THR A 11 3.23 18.01 -10.20
CA THR A 11 3.91 17.47 -9.01
C THR A 11 4.74 16.22 -9.30
N CYS A 12 4.93 15.84 -10.57
CA CYS A 12 5.76 14.71 -11.02
C CYS A 12 5.54 13.41 -10.23
N GLY A 13 4.30 13.15 -9.77
CA GLY A 13 3.97 11.96 -9.00
C GLY A 13 4.52 11.93 -7.56
N GLN A 14 4.97 13.06 -6.98
CA GLN A 14 5.47 13.14 -5.59
C GLN A 14 4.44 12.70 -4.53
N TYR A 15 3.15 12.75 -4.86
CA TYR A 15 2.07 12.25 -3.98
C TYR A 15 1.94 10.72 -3.96
N TRP A 16 2.51 10.01 -4.94
CA TRP A 16 2.45 8.57 -5.06
C TRP A 16 2.91 7.79 -3.82
N PRO A 17 4.05 8.10 -3.16
CA PRO A 17 4.46 7.42 -1.93
C PRO A 17 3.45 7.59 -0.78
N HIS A 18 2.75 8.74 -0.72
CA HIS A 18 1.69 8.95 0.27
C HIS A 18 0.47 8.09 -0.02
N ILE A 19 -0.01 8.09 -1.27
CA ILE A 19 -1.15 7.26 -1.70
C ILE A 19 -0.84 5.77 -1.50
N HIS A 20 0.36 5.33 -1.87
CA HIS A 20 0.80 3.96 -1.67
C HIS A 20 0.76 3.55 -0.18
N ASN A 21 1.22 4.41 0.73
CA ASN A 21 1.14 4.13 2.16
C ASN A 21 -0.31 3.97 2.64
N TYR A 22 -1.23 4.83 2.16
CA TYR A 22 -2.65 4.69 2.47
C TYR A 22 -3.25 3.38 1.95
N ILE A 23 -2.88 2.94 0.74
CA ILE A 23 -3.32 1.67 0.17
C ILE A 23 -2.84 0.49 1.05
N VAL A 24 -1.57 0.49 1.48
CA VAL A 24 -1.05 -0.56 2.35
C VAL A 24 -1.81 -0.60 3.69
N ILE A 25 -2.06 0.56 4.30
CA ILE A 25 -2.83 0.64 5.56
C ILE A 25 -4.25 0.08 5.36
N ALA A 26 -4.90 0.39 4.23
CA ALA A 26 -6.22 -0.13 3.91
C ALA A 26 -6.21 -1.67 3.74
N ILE A 27 -5.19 -2.23 3.09
CA ILE A 27 -5.02 -3.69 2.95
C ILE A 27 -4.82 -4.35 4.32
N VAL A 28 -3.99 -3.76 5.18
CA VAL A 28 -3.76 -4.28 6.54
C VAL A 28 -5.05 -4.25 7.35
N LEU A 29 -5.82 -3.15 7.30
CA LEU A 29 -7.13 -3.05 7.94
C LEU A 29 -8.12 -4.11 7.45
N MET A 30 -8.15 -4.37 6.13
CA MET A 30 -8.97 -5.42 5.55
C MET A 30 -8.58 -6.81 6.08
N GLN A 31 -7.28 -7.12 6.17
CA GLN A 31 -6.83 -8.40 6.68
C GLN A 31 -7.14 -8.58 8.19
N VAL A 32 -6.99 -7.52 8.99
CA VAL A 32 -7.34 -7.55 10.43
C VAL A 32 -8.84 -7.76 10.63
N THR A 33 -9.69 -7.06 9.89
CA THR A 33 -11.15 -7.23 9.98
C THR A 33 -11.59 -8.63 9.52
N MET A 34 -10.94 -9.18 8.49
CA MET A 34 -11.16 -10.53 8.01
C MET A 34 -10.76 -11.60 9.04
N ILE A 35 -9.64 -11.43 9.74
CA ILE A 35 -9.23 -12.29 10.88
C ILE A 35 -10.30 -12.25 11.98
N GLY A 36 -10.78 -11.06 12.35
CA GLY A 36 -11.84 -10.90 13.36
C GLY A 36 -13.14 -11.61 12.97
N LEU A 37 -13.55 -11.48 11.70
CA LEU A 37 -14.75 -12.12 11.15
C LEU A 37 -14.63 -13.65 11.15
N PHE A 38 -13.49 -14.20 10.72
CA PHE A 38 -13.27 -15.66 10.69
C PHE A 38 -13.05 -16.26 12.07
N GLY A 39 -12.48 -15.49 13.01
CA GLY A 39 -12.40 -15.86 14.42
C GLY A 39 -13.79 -16.05 15.04
N LEU A 40 -14.71 -15.13 14.78
CA LEU A 40 -16.11 -15.25 15.22
C LEU A 40 -16.84 -16.45 14.58
N LYS A 41 -16.52 -16.77 13.32
CA LYS A 41 -17.19 -17.84 12.56
C LYS A 41 -16.59 -19.24 12.79
N SER A 42 -15.67 -19.39 13.76
CA SER A 42 -15.08 -20.66 14.20
C SER A 42 -14.46 -21.50 13.06
N LYS A 43 -13.78 -20.83 12.12
CA LYS A 43 -13.06 -21.47 11.00
C LYS A 43 -11.53 -21.26 11.17
N PRO A 44 -10.87 -22.03 12.06
CA PRO A 44 -9.49 -21.78 12.48
C PRO A 44 -8.47 -21.86 11.34
N THR A 45 -8.74 -22.64 10.29
CA THR A 45 -7.86 -22.78 9.12
C THR A 45 -7.67 -21.46 8.37
N ALA A 46 -8.74 -20.65 8.25
CA ALA A 46 -8.68 -19.39 7.51
C ALA A 46 -7.86 -18.34 8.27
N THR A 47 -7.99 -18.32 9.60
CA THR A 47 -7.28 -17.41 10.51
C THR A 47 -5.77 -17.66 10.49
N ILE A 48 -5.36 -18.93 10.48
CA ILE A 48 -3.93 -19.30 10.42
C ILE A 48 -3.32 -18.88 9.08
N LEU A 49 -4.07 -19.01 7.97
CA LEU A 49 -3.60 -18.60 6.64
C LEU A 49 -3.47 -17.07 6.50
N THR A 50 -4.17 -16.29 7.32
CA THR A 50 -4.12 -14.82 7.26
C THR A 50 -2.88 -14.23 7.91
N ILE A 51 -2.26 -14.94 8.87
CA ILE A 51 -1.02 -14.51 9.55
C ILE A 51 0.16 -14.37 8.58
N PRO A 52 0.53 -15.39 7.77
CA PRO A 52 1.62 -15.25 6.80
C PRO A 52 1.29 -14.20 5.73
N LEU A 53 0.01 -14.04 5.37
CA LEU A 53 -0.44 -13.01 4.43
C LEU A 53 -0.17 -11.60 4.97
N LEU A 54 -0.39 -11.37 6.26
CA LEU A 54 -0.14 -10.10 6.94
C LEU A 54 1.36 -9.79 7.00
N VAL A 55 2.18 -10.79 7.32
CA VAL A 55 3.65 -10.69 7.31
C VAL A 55 4.17 -10.37 5.91
N LEU A 56 3.65 -11.02 4.87
CA LEU A 56 4.04 -10.79 3.48
C LEU A 56 3.66 -9.38 3.02
N THR A 57 2.51 -8.86 3.47
CA THR A 57 2.07 -7.48 3.20
C THR A 57 3.00 -6.45 3.84
N LEU A 58 3.47 -6.70 5.07
CA LEU A 58 4.45 -5.84 5.75
C LEU A 58 5.82 -5.88 5.07
N LEU A 59 6.30 -7.07 4.69
CA LEU A 59 7.54 -7.25 3.93
C LEU A 59 7.49 -6.53 2.59
N PHE A 60 6.36 -6.64 1.89
CA PHE A 60 6.15 -5.93 0.63
C PHE A 60 6.16 -4.41 0.81
N ASN A 61 5.57 -3.89 1.89
CA ASN A 61 5.62 -2.47 2.20
C ASN A 61 7.06 -1.97 2.44
N GLU A 62 7.85 -2.69 3.23
CA GLU A 62 9.25 -2.31 3.46
C GLU A 62 10.09 -2.46 2.19
N TYR A 63 9.88 -3.51 1.39
CA TYR A 63 10.52 -3.66 0.09
C TYR A 63 10.18 -2.49 -0.85
N CYS A 64 8.90 -2.13 -0.95
CA CYS A 64 8.45 -0.97 -1.72
C CYS A 64 9.05 0.33 -1.19
N LYS A 65 9.15 0.55 0.13
CA LYS A 65 9.82 1.72 0.70
C LYS A 65 11.29 1.78 0.30
N ILE A 66 12.03 0.66 0.37
CA ILE A 66 13.45 0.62 0.04
C ILE A 66 13.68 0.84 -1.47
N CYS A 67 12.83 0.27 -2.32
CA CYS A 67 12.94 0.44 -3.77
C CYS A 67 12.42 1.80 -4.28
N PHE A 68 11.34 2.35 -3.70
CA PHE A 68 10.73 3.59 -4.19
C PHE A 68 11.28 4.88 -3.54
N ARG A 69 11.84 4.82 -2.32
CA ARG A 69 12.53 5.98 -1.74
C ARG A 69 13.64 6.57 -2.63
N PRO A 70 14.52 5.76 -3.27
CA PRO A 70 15.56 6.32 -4.13
C PRO A 70 15.02 6.91 -5.44
N THR A 71 13.90 6.41 -5.98
CA THR A 71 13.30 6.94 -7.21
C THR A 71 12.55 8.25 -7.01
N PHE A 72 12.00 8.52 -5.83
CA PHE A 72 11.36 9.83 -5.54
C PHE A 72 12.34 10.91 -5.08
N TYR A 73 13.47 10.53 -4.47
CA TYR A 73 14.47 11.50 -3.98
C TYR A 73 15.54 11.85 -5.02
N ARG A 74 15.83 10.95 -5.97
CA ARG A 74 16.63 11.30 -7.14
C ARG A 74 15.73 12.01 -8.15
N TYR A 75 15.68 13.34 -8.08
CA TYR A 75 15.56 14.14 -9.30
C TYR A 75 16.63 13.57 -10.26
N SER A 76 16.23 12.82 -11.29
CA SER A 76 17.17 12.45 -12.35
C SER A 76 17.50 13.74 -13.10
N VAL A 77 18.47 14.48 -12.57
CA VAL A 77 19.33 15.32 -13.37
C VAL A 77 20.23 14.39 -14.18
N GLN A 78 19.64 13.77 -15.19
CA GLN A 78 20.36 13.20 -16.32
C GLN A 78 19.65 13.63 -17.59
#